data_AF-A0A0F2T8P2-F1
#
_entry.id   AF-A0A0F2T8P2-F1
#
_cell.length_a   1.000
_cell.length_b   1.000
_cell.length_c   1.000
_cell.angle_alpha   90.00
_cell.angle_beta   90.00
_cell.angle_gamma   90.00
#
_symmetry.space_group_name_H-M   'P 1'
#
loop_
_entity.id
_entity.type
_entity.pdbx_description
1 polymer ?
#
loop_
_entity_poly.entity_id
_entity_poly.type
_entity_poly.pdbx_seq_one_letter_code
_entity_poly.pdbx_strand_id
1 'polypeptide(L)'
;MRKRTSRLLAAAVTAALTATTLTATATAATAGPASASSAAAASDPFYSYDGSTPLDSLAPGTVLRTRTLPYHVLGLPTPVTAVQLLYRTADAQGRPAANVTTVLRSLTGDSGRAVSYQSFYDSLDPADGPSRAVAGNLSLGGAIPSAEAIFLVPLLAQGYNVVIPDTEGQSADFGAGPEYAITTLDSIRAATGSPATGLTPDTRFGLMGYSGGAVASSWAAALAPGYAPEVNARLVGYAEGGLLVDPAHNIRYIDGSLMWSGIIPMALIGVSRSSGIDLTPYLNDYGRSVYRQLEHASLTDALGHYPGLSWKAMAKPQYADPNSVEPYVAAVNRTNLGSAPTPTVPGYLAQGNAGVLEGTFANPPGIGTGDGVAVAGDVRALARQYCASGTAALAYQQYDALSHFGVPAAWAPQALAWLNDRFAGRPAPSDCGHIPAGNSLAPQQPVPAS
;
A
#
# COMPACT_ATOMS: atom_id res chain seq x y z
N MET A 1 -6.80 -37.99 1.74
CA MET A 1 -7.13 -36.54 1.81
C MET A 1 -6.13 -35.62 1.12
N ARG A 2 -4.80 -35.78 1.26
CA ARG A 2 -3.76 -34.87 0.69
C ARG A 2 -3.80 -34.62 -0.84
N LYS A 3 -4.23 -35.58 -1.67
CA LYS A 3 -4.22 -35.41 -3.15
C LYS A 3 -5.39 -34.59 -3.71
N ARG A 4 -6.50 -34.45 -2.98
CA ARG A 4 -7.66 -33.64 -3.42
C ARG A 4 -7.50 -32.16 -3.08
N THR A 5 -6.85 -31.84 -1.95
CA THR A 5 -6.57 -30.46 -1.52
C THR A 5 -5.50 -29.77 -2.39
N SER A 6 -4.43 -30.47 -2.77
CA SER A 6 -3.44 -29.92 -3.72
C SER A 6 -4.03 -29.65 -5.11
N ARG A 7 -5.06 -30.41 -5.53
CA ARG A 7 -5.76 -30.20 -6.81
C ARG A 7 -6.68 -28.98 -6.79
N LEU A 8 -7.26 -28.62 -5.64
CA LEU A 8 -8.13 -27.45 -5.50
C LEU A 8 -7.32 -26.14 -5.47
N LEU A 9 -6.19 -26.11 -4.75
CA LEU A 9 -5.25 -24.96 -4.84
C LEU A 9 -4.65 -24.86 -6.25
N ALA A 10 -4.24 -25.98 -6.86
CA ALA A 10 -3.72 -25.97 -8.22
C ALA A 10 -4.78 -25.48 -9.23
N ALA A 11 -6.05 -25.88 -9.11
CA ALA A 11 -7.12 -25.40 -9.98
C ALA A 11 -7.39 -23.89 -9.83
N ALA A 12 -7.31 -23.35 -8.60
CA ALA A 12 -7.38 -21.91 -8.37
C ALA A 12 -6.16 -21.16 -8.96
N VAL A 13 -4.96 -21.75 -8.87
CA VAL A 13 -3.72 -21.22 -9.49
C VAL A 13 -3.82 -21.22 -11.01
N THR A 14 -4.33 -22.28 -11.64
CA THR A 14 -4.49 -22.33 -13.10
C THR A 14 -5.52 -21.32 -13.60
N ALA A 15 -6.64 -21.14 -12.87
CA ALA A 15 -7.66 -20.15 -13.22
C ALA A 15 -7.15 -18.71 -13.13
N ALA A 16 -6.29 -18.40 -12.14
CA ALA A 16 -5.64 -17.09 -12.01
C ALA A 16 -4.61 -16.82 -13.13
N LEU A 17 -3.90 -17.84 -13.60
CA LEU A 17 -2.89 -17.71 -14.67
C LEU A 17 -3.47 -17.62 -16.09
N THR A 18 -4.68 -18.16 -16.34
CA THR A 18 -5.32 -18.14 -17.67
C THR A 18 -6.10 -16.86 -18.00
N ALA A 19 -6.16 -15.87 -17.11
CA ALA A 19 -6.91 -14.62 -17.34
C ALA A 19 -6.18 -13.60 -18.25
N THR A 20 -5.08 -13.98 -18.89
CA THR A 20 -4.26 -13.10 -19.73
C THR A 20 -4.53 -13.26 -21.23
N THR A 21 -5.77 -13.04 -21.65
CA THR A 21 -6.11 -12.52 -23.00
C THR A 21 -7.51 -11.90 -22.97
N LEU A 22 -7.64 -10.69 -22.44
CA LEU A 22 -8.80 -9.84 -22.75
C LEU A 22 -8.37 -8.82 -23.79
N THR A 23 -8.59 -9.15 -25.05
CA THR A 23 -8.73 -8.14 -26.11
C THR A 23 -9.92 -7.25 -25.75
N ALA A 24 -9.64 -6.02 -25.33
CA ALA A 24 -10.66 -5.02 -25.05
C ALA A 24 -11.32 -4.58 -26.37
N THR A 25 -12.45 -5.18 -26.74
CA THR A 25 -13.37 -4.58 -27.70
C THR A 25 -14.30 -3.64 -26.94
N ALA A 26 -14.04 -2.34 -27.03
CA ALA A 26 -14.90 -1.31 -26.45
C ALA A 26 -16.19 -1.20 -27.28
N THR A 27 -17.30 -1.75 -26.78
CA THR A 27 -18.64 -1.34 -27.20
C THR A 27 -19.15 -0.29 -26.23
N ALA A 28 -19.32 0.94 -26.71
CA ALA A 28 -19.93 2.03 -25.95
C ALA A 28 -21.40 1.70 -25.65
N ALA A 29 -21.69 1.37 -24.39
CA ALA A 29 -23.04 1.32 -23.87
C ALA A 29 -23.32 2.65 -23.14
N THR A 30 -24.34 3.37 -23.61
CA THR A 30 -24.86 4.57 -22.93
C THR A 30 -25.57 4.17 -21.65
N ALA A 31 -24.89 4.30 -20.50
CA ALA A 31 -25.49 4.10 -19.19
C ALA A 31 -26.22 5.38 -18.74
N GLY A 32 -27.53 5.29 -18.53
CA GLY A 32 -28.30 6.30 -17.80
C GLY A 32 -27.96 6.28 -16.29
N PRO A 33 -28.35 7.32 -15.53
CA PRO A 33 -27.99 7.41 -14.12
C PRO A 33 -28.74 6.33 -13.32
N ALA A 34 -28.03 5.25 -12.97
CA ALA A 34 -28.52 4.29 -12.01
C ALA A 34 -28.21 4.82 -10.61
N SER A 35 -29.20 5.41 -9.96
CA SER A 35 -29.19 5.60 -8.51
C SER A 35 -29.24 4.22 -7.85
N ALA A 36 -28.08 3.60 -7.66
CA ALA A 36 -27.94 2.46 -6.78
C ALA A 36 -28.05 2.96 -5.34
N SER A 37 -29.24 2.82 -4.76
CA SER A 37 -29.41 2.81 -3.32
C SER A 37 -28.53 1.69 -2.77
N SER A 38 -27.35 2.04 -2.25
CA SER A 38 -26.55 1.12 -1.46
C SER A 38 -27.39 0.73 -0.25
N ALA A 39 -27.87 -0.52 -0.19
CA ALA A 39 -28.29 -1.08 1.08
C ALA A 39 -27.09 -0.89 2.02
N ALA A 40 -27.22 -0.01 3.01
CA ALA A 40 -26.18 0.22 4.00
C ALA A 40 -25.84 -1.15 4.58
N ALA A 41 -24.65 -1.66 4.25
CA ALA A 41 -24.17 -2.89 4.84
C ALA A 41 -24.30 -2.72 6.35
N ALA A 42 -24.96 -3.68 7.03
CA ALA A 42 -25.10 -3.63 8.47
C ALA A 42 -23.72 -3.35 9.08
N SER A 43 -23.61 -2.36 9.97
CA SER A 43 -22.33 -2.01 10.57
C SER A 43 -21.77 -3.23 11.30
N ASP A 44 -20.63 -3.73 10.84
CA ASP A 44 -19.97 -4.86 11.49
C ASP A 44 -19.28 -4.35 12.76
N PRO A 45 -19.77 -4.69 13.96
CA PRO A 45 -19.26 -4.15 15.20
C PRO A 45 -17.80 -4.57 15.45
N PHE A 46 -17.29 -5.60 14.76
CA PHE A 46 -15.90 -6.08 14.89
C PHE A 46 -14.84 -5.00 14.61
N TYR A 47 -15.20 -3.93 13.90
CA TYR A 47 -14.29 -2.87 13.50
C TYR A 47 -14.31 -1.64 14.41
N SER A 48 -15.19 -1.61 15.42
CA SER A 48 -15.26 -0.54 16.40
C SER A 48 -14.96 -1.04 17.80
N TYR A 49 -13.92 -0.52 18.45
CA TYR A 49 -13.62 -0.87 19.85
C TYR A 49 -14.67 -0.29 20.79
N ASP A 50 -15.33 -1.15 21.55
CA ASP A 50 -16.41 -0.84 22.51
C ASP A 50 -16.08 -1.30 23.95
N GLY A 51 -14.82 -1.65 24.20
CA GLY A 51 -14.36 -2.09 25.52
C GLY A 51 -14.27 -0.93 26.52
N SER A 52 -14.32 -1.27 27.81
CA SER A 52 -14.26 -0.30 28.90
C SER A 52 -12.85 0.21 29.23
N THR A 53 -11.81 -0.46 28.71
CA THR A 53 -10.41 -0.08 28.97
C THR A 53 -9.97 0.95 27.93
N PRO A 54 -9.56 2.18 28.33
CA PRO A 54 -9.10 3.18 27.39
C PRO A 54 -7.93 2.67 26.51
N LEU A 55 -7.97 2.96 25.20
CA LEU A 55 -6.93 2.48 24.26
C LEU A 55 -5.53 3.03 24.56
N ASP A 56 -5.44 4.20 25.21
CA ASP A 56 -4.19 4.81 25.65
C ASP A 56 -3.50 4.03 26.78
N SER A 57 -4.25 3.22 27.53
CA SER A 57 -3.74 2.34 28.60
C SER A 57 -3.27 0.97 28.09
N LEU A 58 -3.50 0.65 26.82
CA LEU A 58 -3.11 -0.62 26.19
C LEU A 58 -1.85 -0.44 25.35
N ALA A 59 -0.97 -1.45 25.37
CA ALA A 59 0.25 -1.43 24.57
C ALA A 59 -0.06 -1.58 23.06
N PRO A 60 0.69 -0.91 22.17
CA PRO A 60 0.60 -1.15 20.72
C PRO A 60 0.71 -2.65 20.38
N GLY A 61 -0.15 -3.13 19.49
CA GLY A 61 -0.29 -4.55 19.14
C GLY A 61 -1.14 -5.39 20.10
N THR A 62 -1.69 -4.82 21.18
CA THR A 62 -2.62 -5.58 22.06
C THR A 62 -3.86 -6.01 21.30
N VAL A 63 -4.17 -7.31 21.31
CA VAL A 63 -5.37 -7.86 20.67
C VAL A 63 -6.60 -7.52 21.50
N LEU A 64 -7.55 -6.82 20.87
CA LEU A 64 -8.80 -6.34 21.47
C LEU A 64 -9.94 -7.31 21.20
N ARG A 65 -10.02 -7.86 19.98
CA ARG A 65 -11.00 -8.89 19.59
C ARG A 65 -10.39 -9.84 18.57
N THR A 66 -10.92 -11.05 18.51
CA THR A 66 -10.51 -12.07 17.56
C THR A 66 -11.75 -12.72 16.94
N ARG A 67 -11.72 -12.99 15.63
CA ARG A 67 -12.70 -13.84 14.97
C ARG A 67 -12.04 -14.70 13.89
N THR A 68 -12.71 -15.78 13.53
CA THR A 68 -12.26 -16.70 12.50
C THR A 68 -13.27 -16.75 11.36
N LEU A 69 -12.78 -16.70 10.13
CA LEU A 69 -13.58 -16.62 8.91
C LEU A 69 -13.10 -17.66 7.87
N PRO A 70 -14.00 -18.19 7.02
CA PRO A 70 -13.59 -18.95 5.85
C PRO A 70 -12.91 -18.03 4.83
N TYR A 71 -11.74 -18.42 4.34
CA TYR A 71 -11.05 -17.65 3.30
C TYR A 71 -11.49 -18.08 1.90
N HIS A 72 -11.83 -17.12 1.06
CA HIS A 72 -12.21 -17.32 -0.33
C HIS A 72 -11.19 -16.66 -1.26
N VAL A 73 -10.96 -17.27 -2.42
CA VAL A 73 -10.14 -16.70 -3.49
C VAL A 73 -11.02 -16.57 -4.73
N LEU A 74 -11.24 -15.34 -5.20
CA LEU A 74 -12.10 -15.06 -6.35
C LEU A 74 -13.51 -15.71 -6.20
N GLY A 75 -14.08 -15.62 -4.99
CA GLY A 75 -15.37 -16.23 -4.65
C GLY A 75 -15.36 -17.75 -4.42
N LEU A 76 -14.25 -18.43 -4.66
CA LEU A 76 -14.14 -19.87 -4.45
C LEU A 76 -13.69 -20.17 -3.01
N PRO A 77 -14.39 -21.07 -2.27
CA PRO A 77 -13.99 -21.42 -0.92
C PRO A 77 -12.65 -22.15 -0.92
N THR A 78 -11.81 -21.83 0.05
CA THR A 78 -10.52 -22.49 0.26
C THR A 78 -10.50 -23.22 1.59
N PRO A 79 -9.62 -24.23 1.78
CA PRO A 79 -9.38 -24.83 3.10
C PRO A 79 -8.58 -23.92 4.04
N VAL A 80 -8.14 -22.74 3.61
CA VAL A 80 -7.38 -21.80 4.44
C VAL A 80 -8.31 -21.10 5.42
N THR A 81 -7.84 -20.97 6.66
CA THR A 81 -8.54 -20.23 7.70
C THR A 81 -7.98 -18.82 7.79
N ALA A 82 -8.86 -17.82 7.80
CA ALA A 82 -8.53 -16.43 8.08
C ALA A 82 -8.86 -16.11 9.54
N VAL A 83 -7.86 -15.61 10.28
CA VAL A 83 -8.03 -15.10 11.65
C VAL A 83 -7.95 -13.59 11.60
N GLN A 84 -9.01 -12.90 11.97
CA GLN A 84 -9.00 -11.46 12.09
C GLN A 84 -8.78 -11.05 13.53
N LEU A 85 -7.91 -10.06 13.72
CA LEU A 85 -7.61 -9.44 14.99
C LEU A 85 -7.97 -7.96 14.88
N LEU A 86 -8.83 -7.49 15.77
CA LEU A 86 -8.86 -6.07 16.11
C LEU A 86 -7.76 -5.84 17.13
N TYR A 87 -6.86 -4.90 16.87
CA TYR A 87 -5.72 -4.63 17.74
C TYR A 87 -5.56 -3.14 18.00
N ARG A 88 -4.93 -2.80 19.12
CA ARG A 88 -4.58 -1.42 19.46
C ARG A 88 -3.38 -0.97 18.62
N THR A 89 -3.50 0.20 18.00
CA THR A 89 -2.45 0.89 17.24
C THR A 89 -2.45 2.39 17.59
N ALA A 90 -1.79 3.21 16.78
CA ALA A 90 -1.99 4.66 16.76
C ALA A 90 -2.36 5.13 15.35
N ASP A 91 -3.06 6.27 15.26
CA ASP A 91 -3.33 6.96 14.00
C ASP A 91 -2.13 7.79 13.53
N ALA A 92 -2.27 8.45 12.38
CA ALA A 92 -1.22 9.31 11.80
C ALA A 92 -0.73 10.44 12.72
N GLN A 93 -1.52 10.88 13.70
CA GLN A 93 -1.13 11.90 14.69
C GLN A 93 -0.61 11.31 16.00
N GLY A 94 -0.47 9.99 16.09
CA GLY A 94 0.03 9.28 17.27
C GLY A 94 -1.03 9.09 18.37
N ARG A 95 -2.30 9.38 18.08
CA ARG A 95 -3.40 9.15 19.03
C ARG A 95 -3.75 7.66 19.06
N PRO A 96 -4.07 7.08 20.22
CA PRO A 96 -4.44 5.67 20.31
C PRO A 96 -5.68 5.35 19.47
N ALA A 97 -5.57 4.31 18.64
CA ALA A 97 -6.61 3.87 17.73
C ALA A 97 -6.75 2.34 17.77
N ALA A 98 -7.81 1.81 17.17
CA ALA A 98 -7.98 0.39 16.94
C ALA A 98 -8.00 0.12 15.43
N ASN A 99 -7.34 -0.96 15.00
CA ASN A 99 -7.29 -1.32 13.59
C ASN A 99 -7.40 -2.85 13.42
N VAL A 100 -7.62 -3.31 12.18
CA VAL A 100 -7.81 -4.74 11.88
C VAL A 100 -6.65 -5.29 11.05
N THR A 101 -6.27 -6.53 11.36
CA THR A 101 -5.39 -7.33 10.51
C THR A 101 -5.99 -8.71 10.30
N THR A 102 -5.75 -9.27 9.12
CA THR A 102 -6.07 -10.67 8.81
C THR A 102 -4.80 -11.51 8.83
N VAL A 103 -4.85 -12.69 9.44
CA VAL A 103 -3.79 -13.70 9.36
C VAL A 103 -4.32 -14.91 8.61
N LEU A 104 -3.70 -15.23 7.48
CA LEU A 104 -3.96 -16.43 6.69
C LEU A 104 -2.92 -17.50 7.07
N ARG A 105 -3.38 -18.62 7.60
CA ARG A 105 -2.50 -19.74 7.96
C ARG A 105 -2.26 -20.64 6.76
N SER A 106 -1.00 -20.91 6.44
CA SER A 106 -0.68 -21.91 5.42
C SER A 106 -1.09 -23.31 5.89
N LEU A 107 -1.57 -24.15 4.97
CA LEU A 107 -1.93 -25.54 5.24
C LEU A 107 -0.70 -26.44 5.47
N THR A 108 0.47 -26.01 5.01
CA THR A 108 1.72 -26.77 5.03
C THR A 108 2.82 -26.05 5.82
N GLY A 109 2.60 -24.79 6.18
CA GLY A 109 3.52 -23.98 6.97
C GLY A 109 3.52 -24.32 8.45
N ASP A 110 4.66 -24.10 9.09
CA ASP A 110 4.79 -24.04 10.54
C ASP A 110 4.62 -22.59 11.04
N SER A 111 4.90 -22.36 12.32
CA SER A 111 4.86 -21.02 12.93
C SER A 111 6.12 -20.20 12.69
N GLY A 112 7.15 -20.73 12.03
CA GLY A 112 8.48 -20.11 12.00
C GLY A 112 8.65 -19.00 10.96
N ARG A 113 7.76 -18.93 9.95
CA ARG A 113 7.87 -17.99 8.83
C ARG A 113 6.52 -17.40 8.45
N ALA A 114 6.50 -16.08 8.26
CA ALA A 114 5.35 -15.35 7.78
C ALA A 114 5.77 -14.21 6.85
N VAL A 115 4.90 -13.84 5.92
CA VAL A 115 5.06 -12.61 5.13
C VAL A 115 3.98 -11.63 5.58
N SER A 116 4.41 -10.41 5.94
CA SER A 116 3.49 -9.29 6.04
C SER A 116 3.29 -8.76 4.63
N TYR A 117 2.07 -8.89 4.11
CA TYR A 117 1.70 -8.42 2.77
C TYR A 117 0.90 -7.14 2.90
N GLN A 118 1.42 -6.06 2.34
CA GLN A 118 0.79 -4.76 2.31
C GLN A 118 -0.03 -4.63 1.02
N SER A 119 -1.35 -4.49 1.18
CA SER A 119 -2.30 -4.34 0.08
C SER A 119 -2.21 -2.94 -0.56
N PHE A 120 -2.36 -2.85 -1.88
CA PHE A 120 -2.55 -1.59 -2.61
C PHE A 120 -4.02 -1.25 -2.81
N TYR A 121 -4.86 -1.47 -1.80
CA TYR A 121 -6.30 -1.19 -1.91
C TYR A 121 -6.62 0.29 -2.14
N ASP A 122 -5.67 1.19 -1.81
CA ASP A 122 -5.59 2.58 -2.23
C ASP A 122 -6.96 3.29 -2.18
N SER A 123 -7.52 3.45 -0.97
CA SER A 123 -8.89 3.95 -0.77
C SER A 123 -8.99 5.01 0.30
N LEU A 124 -10.00 5.87 0.20
CA LEU A 124 -10.38 6.84 1.22
C LEU A 124 -11.57 6.36 2.07
N ASP A 125 -12.04 5.13 1.83
CA ASP A 125 -13.12 4.47 2.58
C ASP A 125 -12.60 3.23 3.35
N PRO A 126 -12.69 3.22 4.69
CA PRO A 126 -12.40 2.05 5.52
C PRO A 126 -13.19 0.77 5.18
N ALA A 127 -14.28 0.88 4.42
CA ALA A 127 -15.04 -0.26 3.93
C ALA A 127 -14.30 -1.07 2.85
N ASP A 128 -13.29 -0.49 2.19
CA ASP A 128 -12.51 -1.13 1.13
C ASP A 128 -11.25 -1.86 1.64
N GLY A 129 -10.95 -1.76 2.94
CA GLY A 129 -9.77 -2.39 3.53
C GLY A 129 -9.71 -3.91 3.30
N PRO A 130 -8.52 -4.51 3.21
CA PRO A 130 -8.36 -5.93 2.86
C PRO A 130 -9.07 -6.88 3.85
N SER A 131 -9.16 -6.52 5.13
CA SER A 131 -9.93 -7.32 6.09
C SER A 131 -11.44 -7.35 5.77
N ARG A 132 -12.00 -6.28 5.19
CA ARG A 132 -13.41 -6.21 4.78
C ARG A 132 -13.68 -7.15 3.61
N ALA A 133 -12.79 -7.14 2.63
CA ALA A 133 -12.85 -8.08 1.51
C ALA A 133 -12.77 -9.54 1.99
N VAL A 134 -11.88 -9.85 2.95
CA VAL A 134 -11.80 -11.18 3.57
C VAL A 134 -13.08 -11.57 4.32
N ALA A 135 -13.76 -10.60 4.94
CA ALA A 135 -15.04 -10.82 5.61
C ALA A 135 -16.22 -11.06 4.64
N GLY A 136 -16.00 -10.92 3.33
CA GLY A 136 -17.00 -11.12 2.28
C GLY A 136 -17.78 -9.85 1.95
N ASN A 137 -17.31 -8.67 2.37
CA ASN A 137 -17.92 -7.41 1.97
C ASN A 137 -17.74 -7.22 0.45
N LEU A 138 -18.81 -6.77 -0.20
CA LEU A 138 -18.80 -6.46 -1.62
C LEU A 138 -18.80 -4.94 -1.80
N SER A 139 -17.70 -4.41 -2.31
CA SER A 139 -17.56 -3.03 -2.82
C SER A 139 -16.69 -3.05 -4.08
N LEU A 140 -16.78 -2.01 -4.91
CA LEU A 140 -15.91 -1.90 -6.08
C LEU A 140 -14.44 -1.77 -5.68
N GLY A 141 -14.14 -0.97 -4.64
CA GLY A 141 -12.79 -0.88 -4.07
C GLY A 141 -12.28 -2.19 -3.45
N GLY A 142 -13.16 -2.94 -2.75
CA GLY A 142 -12.85 -4.25 -2.17
C GLY A 142 -12.54 -5.36 -3.18
N ALA A 143 -12.74 -5.12 -4.48
CA ALA A 143 -12.29 -6.03 -5.53
C ALA A 143 -10.76 -6.08 -5.67
N ILE A 144 -10.05 -5.00 -5.32
CA ILE A 144 -8.59 -4.94 -5.40
C ILE A 144 -7.94 -5.97 -4.45
N PRO A 145 -8.23 -5.97 -3.13
CA PRO A 145 -7.76 -7.03 -2.23
C PRO A 145 -8.06 -8.46 -2.70
N SER A 146 -9.19 -8.64 -3.40
CA SER A 146 -9.55 -9.95 -3.95
C SER A 146 -8.66 -10.35 -5.14
N ALA A 147 -8.29 -9.41 -6.00
CA ALA A 147 -7.36 -9.63 -7.12
C ALA A 147 -5.92 -9.88 -6.64
N GLU A 148 -5.52 -9.28 -5.52
CA GLU A 148 -4.20 -9.47 -4.90
C GLU A 148 -3.93 -10.90 -4.42
N ALA A 149 -4.95 -11.78 -4.43
CA ALA A 149 -4.76 -13.21 -4.21
C ALA A 149 -3.69 -13.84 -5.13
N ILE A 150 -3.39 -13.23 -6.29
CA ILE A 150 -2.28 -13.65 -7.16
C ILE A 150 -0.90 -13.56 -6.48
N PHE A 151 -0.70 -12.66 -5.53
CA PHE A 151 0.52 -12.55 -4.72
C PHE A 151 0.45 -13.46 -3.47
N LEU A 152 -0.75 -13.60 -2.89
CA LEU A 152 -0.95 -14.35 -1.64
C LEU A 152 -0.89 -15.86 -1.83
N VAL A 153 -1.47 -16.38 -2.92
CA VAL A 153 -1.57 -17.82 -3.16
C VAL A 153 -0.19 -18.48 -3.30
N PRO A 154 0.77 -17.93 -4.07
CA PRO A 154 2.14 -18.46 -4.11
C PRO A 154 2.83 -18.49 -2.73
N LEU A 155 2.65 -17.47 -1.89
CA LEU A 155 3.18 -17.42 -0.52
C LEU A 155 2.62 -18.58 0.32
N LEU A 156 1.29 -18.69 0.36
CA LEU A 156 0.60 -19.74 1.12
C LEU A 156 0.99 -21.14 0.64
N ALA A 157 1.13 -21.33 -0.68
CA ALA A 157 1.54 -22.59 -1.30
C ALA A 157 2.98 -23.01 -0.93
N GLN A 158 3.87 -22.03 -0.68
CA GLN A 158 5.24 -22.28 -0.23
C GLN A 158 5.38 -22.46 1.29
N GLY A 159 4.27 -22.44 2.04
CA GLY A 159 4.28 -22.66 3.48
C GLY A 159 4.41 -21.38 4.31
N TYR A 160 4.32 -20.20 3.71
CA TYR A 160 4.31 -18.95 4.47
C TYR A 160 2.92 -18.70 5.04
N ASN A 161 2.83 -18.37 6.34
CA ASN A 161 1.66 -17.66 6.84
C ASN A 161 1.68 -16.23 6.29
N VAL A 162 0.52 -15.61 6.13
CA VAL A 162 0.44 -14.24 5.62
C VAL A 162 -0.29 -13.36 6.61
N VAL A 163 0.27 -12.20 6.95
CA VAL A 163 -0.37 -11.15 7.75
C VAL A 163 -0.73 -10.00 6.81
N ILE A 164 -1.99 -9.61 6.78
CA ILE A 164 -2.54 -8.60 5.87
C ILE A 164 -3.20 -7.51 6.74
N PRO A 165 -2.47 -6.44 7.09
CA PRO A 165 -3.02 -5.32 7.81
C PRO A 165 -3.89 -4.44 6.92
N ASP A 166 -4.92 -3.81 7.51
CA ASP A 166 -5.57 -2.64 6.90
C ASP A 166 -4.64 -1.44 7.07
N THR A 167 -3.67 -1.30 6.16
CA THR A 167 -2.48 -0.44 6.34
C THR A 167 -2.80 1.03 6.52
N GLU A 168 -3.85 1.54 5.89
CA GLU A 168 -4.18 2.97 5.92
C GLU A 168 -4.95 3.39 7.18
N GLY A 169 -5.06 2.50 8.18
CA GLY A 169 -5.65 2.82 9.46
C GLY A 169 -7.18 2.82 9.45
N GLN A 170 -7.77 3.20 10.58
CA GLN A 170 -9.21 3.09 10.80
C GLN A 170 -10.04 4.05 9.94
N SER A 171 -9.43 5.15 9.48
CA SER A 171 -10.05 6.15 8.60
C SER A 171 -9.66 6.00 7.13
N ALA A 172 -8.83 5.02 6.77
CA ALA A 172 -8.29 4.83 5.43
C ALA A 172 -7.52 6.06 4.90
N ASP A 173 -6.53 6.53 5.65
CA ASP A 173 -5.78 7.76 5.33
C ASP A 173 -4.79 7.52 4.18
N PHE A 174 -5.31 7.43 2.96
CA PHE A 174 -4.53 7.18 1.75
C PHE A 174 -3.36 8.16 1.57
N GLY A 175 -2.16 7.61 1.29
CA GLY A 175 -0.91 8.34 1.17
C GLY A 175 -0.20 8.65 2.49
N ALA A 176 -0.77 8.33 3.65
CA ALA A 176 -0.19 8.60 4.97
C ALA A 176 0.89 7.58 5.37
N GLY A 177 2.01 7.55 4.64
CA GLY A 177 3.10 6.59 4.84
C GLY A 177 3.54 6.33 6.30
N PRO A 178 3.73 7.36 7.15
CA PRO A 178 4.03 7.16 8.56
C PRO A 178 2.98 6.31 9.30
N GLU A 179 1.68 6.50 9.05
CA GLU A 179 0.64 5.67 9.64
C GLU A 179 0.70 4.23 9.14
N TYR A 180 0.99 4.04 7.85
CA TYR A 180 1.13 2.71 7.24
C TYR A 180 2.19 1.87 7.94
N ALA A 181 3.30 2.50 8.36
CA ALA A 181 4.32 1.83 9.15
C ALA A 181 3.80 1.35 10.50
N ILE A 182 3.14 2.25 11.23
CA ILE A 182 2.66 2.01 12.59
C ILE A 182 1.65 0.87 12.60
N THR A 183 0.63 0.94 11.74
CA THR A 183 -0.39 -0.10 11.59
C THR A 183 0.23 -1.43 11.16
N THR A 184 1.18 -1.42 10.21
CA THR A 184 1.88 -2.64 9.76
C THR A 184 2.67 -3.29 10.89
N LEU A 185 3.49 -2.53 11.63
CA LEU A 185 4.34 -3.07 12.68
C LEU A 185 3.53 -3.56 13.89
N ASP A 186 2.48 -2.83 14.28
CA ASP A 186 1.57 -3.25 15.33
C ASP A 186 0.72 -4.45 14.93
N SER A 187 0.41 -4.63 13.64
CA SER A 187 -0.25 -5.85 13.15
C SER A 187 0.63 -7.09 13.35
N ILE A 188 1.95 -6.97 13.20
CA ILE A 188 2.90 -8.06 13.45
C ILE A 188 2.96 -8.38 14.95
N ARG A 189 2.96 -7.35 15.82
CA ARG A 189 2.84 -7.53 17.28
C ARG A 189 1.54 -8.26 17.65
N ALA A 190 0.41 -7.83 17.10
CA ALA A 190 -0.88 -8.45 17.35
C ALA A 190 -0.93 -9.90 16.85
N ALA A 191 -0.39 -10.14 15.65
CA ALA A 191 -0.38 -11.46 15.04
C ALA A 191 0.47 -12.44 15.85
N THR A 192 1.64 -12.01 16.34
CA THR A 192 2.55 -12.86 17.16
C THR A 192 2.11 -12.97 18.62
N GLY A 193 1.32 -12.02 19.12
CA GLY A 193 0.75 -12.01 20.47
C GLY A 193 -0.55 -12.80 20.63
N SER A 194 -1.21 -13.22 19.55
CA SER A 194 -2.48 -13.96 19.60
C SER A 194 -2.28 -15.46 19.35
N PRO A 195 -2.62 -16.34 20.33
CA PRO A 195 -2.56 -17.79 20.12
C PRO A 195 -3.42 -18.29 18.95
N ALA A 196 -4.47 -17.55 18.58
CA ALA A 196 -5.38 -17.92 17.50
C ALA A 196 -4.70 -17.96 16.12
N THR A 197 -3.66 -17.15 15.91
CA THR A 197 -2.92 -17.09 14.64
C THR A 197 -1.95 -18.26 14.49
N GLY A 198 -1.56 -18.88 15.60
CA GLY A 198 -0.48 -19.84 15.67
C GLY A 198 0.91 -19.27 15.33
N LEU A 199 1.06 -17.96 15.18
CA LEU A 199 2.37 -17.30 15.11
C LEU A 199 2.93 -17.12 16.53
N THR A 200 4.22 -16.84 16.63
CA THR A 200 4.93 -16.73 17.91
C THR A 200 5.88 -15.53 17.88
N PRO A 201 6.39 -15.07 19.03
CA PRO A 201 7.42 -14.03 19.08
C PRO A 201 8.74 -14.37 18.36
N ASP A 202 8.96 -15.65 18.02
CA ASP A 202 10.12 -16.12 17.25
C ASP A 202 9.84 -16.24 15.74
N THR A 203 8.60 -16.02 15.30
CA THR A 203 8.24 -16.03 13.88
C THR A 203 9.06 -14.97 13.16
N ARG A 204 9.78 -15.37 12.10
CA ARG A 204 10.49 -14.45 11.22
C ARG A 204 9.55 -13.90 10.15
N PHE A 205 9.75 -12.64 9.77
CA PHE A 205 8.88 -11.93 8.85
C PHE A 205 9.63 -11.38 7.64
N GLY A 206 9.02 -11.48 6.46
CA GLY A 206 9.38 -10.69 5.29
C GLY A 206 8.29 -9.66 5.05
N LEU A 207 8.64 -8.45 4.63
CA LEU A 207 7.67 -7.45 4.16
C LEU A 207 7.55 -7.55 2.64
N MET A 208 6.33 -7.46 2.10
CA MET A 208 6.09 -7.53 0.67
C MET A 208 4.92 -6.62 0.27
N GLY A 209 5.15 -5.76 -0.72
CA GLY A 209 4.09 -4.89 -1.24
C GLY A 209 4.43 -4.26 -2.58
N TYR A 210 3.41 -3.90 -3.35
CA TYR A 210 3.54 -3.22 -4.64
C TYR A 210 2.70 -1.95 -4.64
N SER A 211 3.06 -0.90 -5.39
CA SER A 211 2.31 0.36 -5.43
C SER A 211 2.09 0.98 -4.04
N GLY A 212 0.87 1.28 -3.60
CA GLY A 212 0.57 1.71 -2.24
C GLY A 212 1.06 0.73 -1.16
N GLY A 213 1.06 -0.57 -1.47
CA GLY A 213 1.65 -1.59 -0.60
C GLY A 213 3.18 -1.48 -0.49
N ALA A 214 3.87 -0.98 -1.52
CA ALA A 214 5.30 -0.67 -1.44
C ALA A 214 5.55 0.52 -0.50
N VAL A 215 4.70 1.55 -0.54
CA VAL A 215 4.76 2.68 0.41
C VAL A 215 4.68 2.15 1.84
N ALA A 216 3.71 1.28 2.13
CA ALA A 216 3.57 0.69 3.46
C ALA A 216 4.78 -0.19 3.85
N SER A 217 5.30 -1.00 2.93
CA SER A 217 6.46 -1.88 3.17
C SER A 217 7.73 -1.07 3.49
N SER A 218 8.00 -0.04 2.68
CA SER A 218 9.11 0.90 2.84
C SER A 218 9.04 1.66 4.16
N TRP A 219 7.91 2.29 4.47
CA TRP A 219 7.74 3.05 5.70
C TRP A 219 7.83 2.14 6.93
N ALA A 220 7.25 0.93 6.89
CA ALA A 220 7.41 -0.06 7.95
C ALA A 220 8.89 -0.44 8.14
N ALA A 221 9.62 -0.75 7.06
CA ALA A 221 11.04 -1.08 7.14
C ALA A 221 11.89 0.08 7.69
N ALA A 222 11.58 1.32 7.30
CA ALA A 222 12.26 2.53 7.74
C ALA A 222 12.04 2.81 9.24
N LEU A 223 10.80 2.66 9.73
CA LEU A 223 10.46 2.95 11.13
C LEU A 223 10.68 1.78 12.09
N ALA A 224 10.75 0.54 11.61
CA ALA A 224 10.92 -0.64 12.45
C ALA A 224 12.06 -0.53 13.47
N PRO A 225 13.27 -0.06 13.13
CA PRO A 225 14.39 0.01 14.09
C PRO A 225 14.10 0.89 15.31
N GLY A 226 13.36 1.99 15.13
CA GLY A 226 13.05 2.94 16.19
C GLY A 226 11.70 2.67 16.89
N TYR A 227 10.69 2.26 16.13
CA TYR A 227 9.32 2.09 16.63
C TYR A 227 9.02 0.70 17.17
N ALA A 228 9.54 -0.34 16.51
CA ALA A 228 9.31 -1.73 16.86
C ALA A 228 10.60 -2.57 16.74
N PRO A 229 11.63 -2.26 17.55
CA PRO A 229 12.95 -2.91 17.45
C PRO A 229 12.88 -4.43 17.60
N GLU A 230 11.94 -4.94 18.40
CA GLU A 230 11.67 -6.37 18.55
C GLU A 230 11.06 -7.00 17.28
N VAL A 231 10.24 -6.27 16.53
CA VAL A 231 9.76 -6.70 15.20
C VAL A 231 10.89 -6.62 14.18
N ASN A 232 11.66 -5.51 14.17
CA ASN A 232 12.82 -5.32 13.30
C ASN A 232 13.83 -6.48 13.41
N ALA A 233 14.10 -6.95 14.62
CA ALA A 233 15.00 -8.08 14.87
C ALA A 233 14.53 -9.41 14.26
N ARG A 234 13.25 -9.52 13.88
CA ARG A 234 12.66 -10.69 13.22
C ARG A 234 12.46 -10.51 11.71
N LEU A 235 12.69 -9.30 11.19
CA LEU A 235 12.58 -9.04 9.76
C LEU A 235 13.77 -9.68 9.02
N VAL A 236 13.48 -10.47 7.98
CA VAL A 236 14.50 -11.04 7.09
C VAL A 236 14.81 -10.11 5.92
N GLY A 237 13.97 -9.08 5.71
CA GLY A 237 14.09 -8.08 4.66
C GLY A 237 12.72 -7.62 4.15
N TYR A 238 12.74 -6.70 3.18
CA TYR A 238 11.56 -6.22 2.48
C TYR A 238 11.75 -6.35 0.96
N ALA A 239 10.69 -6.72 0.25
CA ALA A 239 10.67 -6.77 -1.21
C ALA A 239 9.50 -5.95 -1.72
N GLU A 240 9.76 -4.96 -2.57
CA GLU A 240 8.75 -3.99 -2.98
C GLU A 240 8.92 -3.54 -4.43
N GLY A 241 7.88 -2.95 -5.01
CA GLY A 241 7.98 -2.34 -6.33
C GLY A 241 6.93 -1.28 -6.64
N GLY A 242 7.23 -0.42 -7.61
CA GLY A 242 6.35 0.71 -7.98
C GLY A 242 6.23 1.74 -6.85
N LEU A 243 7.34 2.01 -6.15
CA LEU A 243 7.36 2.78 -4.91
C LEU A 243 7.18 4.28 -5.16
N LEU A 244 6.20 4.88 -4.49
CA LEU A 244 6.06 6.33 -4.38
C LEU A 244 6.92 6.83 -3.21
N VAL A 245 7.93 7.67 -3.52
CA VAL A 245 8.90 8.19 -2.54
C VAL A 245 8.59 9.63 -2.12
N ASP A 246 8.44 10.53 -3.09
CA ASP A 246 8.18 11.96 -2.86
C ASP A 246 6.79 12.33 -3.43
N PRO A 247 5.78 12.55 -2.57
CA PRO A 247 4.43 12.93 -3.00
C PRO A 247 4.37 14.25 -3.78
N ALA A 248 5.28 15.19 -3.53
CA ALA A 248 5.30 16.46 -4.25
C ALA A 248 5.83 16.30 -5.68
N HIS A 249 6.74 15.36 -5.90
CA HIS A 249 7.15 14.96 -7.24
C HIS A 249 6.07 14.16 -7.96
N ASN A 250 5.43 13.21 -7.27
CA ASN A 250 4.34 12.42 -7.81
C ASN A 250 3.22 13.31 -8.36
N ILE A 251 2.72 14.27 -7.56
CA ILE A 251 1.63 15.18 -7.98
C ILE A 251 1.97 15.91 -9.27
N ARG A 252 3.23 16.39 -9.43
CA ARG A 252 3.68 17.07 -10.65
C ARG A 252 3.88 16.11 -11.82
N TYR A 253 4.26 14.87 -11.56
CA TYR A 253 4.48 13.85 -12.58
C TYR A 253 3.17 13.35 -13.18
N ILE A 254 2.13 13.11 -12.37
CA ILE A 254 0.83 12.64 -12.85
C ILE A 254 -0.14 13.77 -13.23
N ASP A 255 0.26 15.04 -13.05
CA ASP A 255 -0.52 16.21 -13.46
C ASP A 255 -0.85 16.17 -14.95
N GLY A 256 -2.14 16.19 -15.28
CA GLY A 256 -2.63 16.11 -16.66
C GLY A 256 -2.53 14.72 -17.31
N SER A 257 -2.16 13.67 -16.59
CA SER A 257 -2.19 12.29 -17.11
C SER A 257 -3.61 11.82 -17.46
N LEU A 258 -3.70 10.84 -18.37
CA LEU A 258 -5.02 10.33 -18.78
C LEU A 258 -5.61 9.31 -17.80
N MET A 259 -4.76 8.51 -17.15
CA MET A 259 -5.22 7.46 -16.23
C MET A 259 -5.08 7.86 -14.77
N TRP A 260 -3.96 8.48 -14.38
CA TRP A 260 -3.55 8.60 -12.98
C TRP A 260 -3.94 9.91 -12.31
N SER A 261 -4.41 10.92 -13.05
CA SER A 261 -4.68 12.26 -12.49
C SER A 261 -5.71 12.29 -11.36
N GLY A 262 -6.61 11.28 -11.28
CA GLY A 262 -7.54 11.13 -10.16
C GLY A 262 -6.87 10.81 -8.82
N ILE A 263 -5.63 10.33 -8.83
CA ILE A 263 -4.85 10.05 -7.61
C ILE A 263 -4.41 11.35 -6.92
N ILE A 264 -4.23 12.45 -7.67
CA ILE A 264 -3.85 13.76 -7.09
C ILE A 264 -4.82 14.17 -5.98
N PRO A 265 -6.13 14.35 -6.24
CA PRO A 265 -7.07 14.70 -5.18
C PRO A 265 -7.19 13.62 -4.11
N MET A 266 -7.11 12.32 -4.45
CA MET A 266 -7.19 11.26 -3.45
C MET A 266 -6.07 11.35 -2.41
N ALA A 267 -4.81 11.43 -2.86
CA ALA A 267 -3.65 11.53 -1.98
C ALA A 267 -3.69 12.81 -1.13
N LEU A 268 -4.14 13.93 -1.72
CA LEU A 268 -4.31 15.18 -0.99
C LEU A 268 -5.36 15.05 0.12
N ILE A 269 -6.51 14.42 -0.15
CA ILE A 269 -7.55 14.20 0.86
C ILE A 269 -7.03 13.33 1.99
N GLY A 270 -6.46 12.16 1.67
CA GLY A 270 -6.01 11.19 2.67
C GLY A 270 -4.89 11.73 3.55
N VAL A 271 -3.85 12.32 2.94
CA VAL A 271 -2.74 12.93 3.71
C VAL A 271 -3.23 14.12 4.54
N SER A 272 -4.15 14.94 4.03
CA SER A 272 -4.69 16.07 4.80
C SER A 272 -5.53 15.59 5.99
N ARG A 273 -6.37 14.57 5.80
CA ARG A 273 -7.12 13.89 6.86
C ARG A 273 -6.19 13.33 7.94
N SER A 274 -5.11 12.66 7.53
CA SER A 274 -4.05 12.12 8.41
C SER A 274 -3.30 13.16 9.23
N SER A 275 -3.42 14.45 8.89
CA SER A 275 -2.73 15.54 9.57
C SER A 275 -3.68 16.58 10.17
N GLY A 276 -5.00 16.39 10.06
CA GLY A 276 -5.99 17.37 10.49
C GLY A 276 -5.91 18.69 9.70
N ILE A 277 -5.43 18.63 8.46
CA ILE A 277 -5.27 19.78 7.56
C ILE A 277 -6.54 19.92 6.71
N ASP A 278 -7.01 21.15 6.54
CA ASP A 278 -8.11 21.47 5.61
C ASP A 278 -7.56 22.21 4.38
N LEU A 279 -7.60 21.56 3.22
CA LEU A 279 -7.20 22.15 1.94
C LEU A 279 -8.36 22.83 1.20
N THR A 280 -9.61 22.66 1.63
CA THR A 280 -10.80 23.20 0.94
C THR A 280 -10.80 24.73 0.75
N PRO A 281 -10.17 25.56 1.62
CA PRO A 281 -10.07 26.99 1.40
C PRO A 281 -9.20 27.40 0.21
N TYR A 282 -8.30 26.51 -0.26
CA TYR A 282 -7.38 26.77 -1.37
C TYR A 282 -7.93 26.31 -2.72
N LEU A 283 -9.00 25.52 -2.71
CA LEU A 283 -9.66 24.99 -3.91
C LEU A 283 -10.64 26.01 -4.51
N ASN A 284 -10.85 25.93 -5.82
CA ASN A 284 -11.95 26.62 -6.51
C ASN A 284 -13.24 25.77 -6.43
N ASP A 285 -14.33 26.20 -7.07
CA ASP A 285 -15.60 25.46 -7.02
C ASP A 285 -15.52 24.06 -7.63
N TYR A 286 -14.76 23.91 -8.72
CA TYR A 286 -14.52 22.61 -9.35
C TYR A 286 -13.70 21.70 -8.44
N GLY A 287 -12.61 22.20 -7.85
CA GLY A 287 -11.80 21.46 -6.88
C GLY A 287 -12.60 21.00 -5.66
N ARG A 288 -13.47 21.86 -5.12
CA ARG A 288 -14.40 21.47 -4.04
C ARG A 288 -15.39 20.39 -4.47
N SER A 289 -15.83 20.41 -5.73
CA SER A 289 -16.71 19.38 -6.28
C SER A 289 -15.98 18.04 -6.40
N VAL A 290 -14.75 18.05 -6.89
CA VAL A 290 -13.88 16.85 -6.97
C VAL A 290 -13.60 16.30 -5.57
N TYR A 291 -13.27 17.17 -4.60
CA TYR A 291 -13.05 16.78 -3.20
C TYR A 291 -14.22 15.98 -2.64
N ARG A 292 -15.45 16.51 -2.75
CA ARG A 292 -16.66 15.82 -2.25
C ARG A 292 -16.96 14.51 -2.96
N GLN A 293 -16.60 14.39 -4.24
CA GLN A 293 -16.77 13.14 -4.99
C GLN A 293 -15.79 12.06 -4.55
N LEU A 294 -14.61 12.47 -4.05
CA LEU A 294 -13.52 11.55 -3.77
C LEU A 294 -13.26 11.33 -2.27
N GLU A 295 -13.92 12.04 -1.35
CA GLU A 295 -13.65 11.93 0.10
C GLU A 295 -13.88 10.54 0.72
N HIS A 296 -14.55 9.65 -0.02
CA HIS A 296 -14.75 8.22 0.27
C HIS A 296 -14.52 7.33 -0.97
N ALA A 297 -13.67 7.77 -1.91
CA ALA A 297 -13.41 7.04 -3.15
C ALA A 297 -12.31 5.98 -2.99
N SER A 298 -12.45 4.91 -3.77
CA SER A 298 -11.40 3.92 -4.00
C SER A 298 -10.56 4.24 -5.24
N LEU A 299 -9.44 3.54 -5.42
CA LEU A 299 -8.66 3.58 -6.67
C LEU A 299 -9.53 3.33 -7.90
N THR A 300 -10.54 2.45 -7.80
CA THR A 300 -11.44 2.15 -8.93
C THR A 300 -12.37 3.31 -9.31
N ASP A 301 -12.63 4.23 -8.40
CA ASP A 301 -13.44 5.42 -8.65
C ASP A 301 -12.63 6.54 -9.30
N ALA A 302 -11.31 6.55 -9.13
CA ALA A 302 -10.41 7.60 -9.63
C ALA A 302 -9.69 7.24 -10.93
N LEU A 303 -9.24 5.99 -11.07
CA LEU A 303 -8.39 5.55 -12.17
C LEU A 303 -9.12 5.67 -13.53
N GLY A 304 -8.62 6.53 -14.41
CA GLY A 304 -9.21 6.77 -15.74
C GLY A 304 -10.50 7.59 -15.76
N HIS A 305 -11.02 8.01 -14.60
CA HIS A 305 -12.27 8.77 -14.50
C HIS A 305 -12.05 10.30 -14.47
N TYR A 306 -10.81 10.76 -14.30
CA TYR A 306 -10.43 12.18 -14.29
C TYR A 306 -9.31 12.50 -15.30
N PRO A 307 -9.47 12.15 -16.60
CA PRO A 307 -8.41 12.32 -17.58
C PRO A 307 -8.04 13.79 -17.76
N GLY A 308 -6.75 14.10 -17.69
CA GLY A 308 -6.24 15.47 -17.85
C GLY A 308 -6.45 16.38 -16.64
N LEU A 309 -6.96 15.87 -15.51
CA LEU A 309 -7.07 16.64 -14.29
C LEU A 309 -5.68 17.09 -13.82
N SER A 310 -5.59 18.34 -13.38
CA SER A 310 -4.38 19.00 -12.88
C SER A 310 -4.66 19.69 -11.56
N TRP A 311 -3.63 19.91 -10.74
CA TRP A 311 -3.73 20.75 -9.55
C TRP A 311 -4.26 22.14 -9.90
N LYS A 312 -3.73 22.75 -10.96
CA LYS A 312 -4.12 24.08 -11.43
C LYS A 312 -5.60 24.18 -11.77
N ALA A 313 -6.21 23.11 -12.27
CA ALA A 313 -7.65 23.07 -12.55
C ALA A 313 -8.49 23.09 -11.26
N MET A 314 -7.98 22.54 -10.15
CA MET A 314 -8.69 22.43 -8.87
C MET A 314 -8.43 23.61 -7.92
N ALA A 315 -7.26 24.25 -8.01
CA ALA A 315 -6.86 25.32 -7.12
C ALA A 315 -7.46 26.69 -7.50
N LYS A 316 -7.56 27.62 -6.54
CA LYS A 316 -7.82 29.04 -6.86
C LYS A 316 -6.61 29.64 -7.61
N PRO A 317 -6.80 30.66 -8.46
CA PRO A 317 -5.72 31.19 -9.31
C PRO A 317 -4.45 31.61 -8.56
N GLN A 318 -4.57 32.21 -7.37
CA GLN A 318 -3.43 32.61 -6.53
C GLN A 318 -2.64 31.43 -5.94
N TYR A 319 -3.20 30.21 -6.02
CA TYR A 319 -2.62 28.95 -5.56
C TYR A 319 -2.30 27.99 -6.71
N ALA A 320 -2.02 28.53 -7.90
CA ALA A 320 -1.70 27.72 -9.08
C ALA A 320 -0.43 26.87 -8.92
N ASP A 321 0.55 27.35 -8.13
CA ASP A 321 1.66 26.52 -7.65
C ASP A 321 1.22 25.83 -6.35
N PRO A 322 1.25 24.49 -6.26
CA PRO A 322 0.87 23.81 -5.02
C PRO A 322 1.76 24.22 -3.83
N ASN A 323 3.02 24.60 -4.05
CA ASN A 323 3.90 25.07 -2.98
C ASN A 323 3.52 26.44 -2.41
N SER A 324 2.56 27.16 -3.01
CA SER A 324 2.03 28.39 -2.40
C SER A 324 0.94 28.13 -1.34
N VAL A 325 0.62 26.86 -1.10
CA VAL A 325 -0.27 26.41 -0.04
C VAL A 325 0.59 25.80 1.09
N GLU A 326 0.86 26.58 2.14
CA GLU A 326 1.69 26.10 3.26
C GLU A 326 1.20 24.79 3.88
N PRO A 327 -0.11 24.56 4.12
CA PRO A 327 -0.58 23.28 4.63
C PRO A 327 -0.32 22.11 3.69
N TYR A 328 -0.33 22.33 2.36
CA TYR A 328 0.06 21.31 1.39
C TYR A 328 1.54 20.96 1.53
N VAL A 329 2.41 21.97 1.62
CA VAL A 329 3.86 21.76 1.78
C VAL A 329 4.16 20.97 3.05
N ALA A 330 3.48 21.29 4.15
CA ALA A 330 3.59 20.52 5.40
C ALA A 330 3.15 19.06 5.23
N ALA A 331 2.02 18.83 4.54
CA ALA A 331 1.48 17.50 4.27
C ALA A 331 2.44 16.63 3.46
N VAL A 332 2.91 17.10 2.29
CA VAL A 332 3.80 16.32 1.41
C VAL A 332 5.19 16.09 2.00
N ASN A 333 5.70 17.04 2.79
CA ASN A 333 6.99 16.86 3.47
C ASN A 333 6.92 15.82 4.58
N ARG A 334 5.79 15.71 5.28
CA ARG A 334 5.58 14.69 6.31
C ARG A 334 5.54 13.27 5.73
N THR A 335 5.10 13.13 4.49
CA THR A 335 4.97 11.85 3.78
C THR A 335 6.07 11.60 2.75
N ASN A 336 7.07 12.49 2.67
CA ASN A 336 8.27 12.28 1.86
C ASN A 336 9.19 11.23 2.53
N LEU A 337 9.28 10.05 1.92
CA LEU A 337 10.07 8.92 2.43
C LEU A 337 11.58 9.22 2.42
N GLY A 338 12.05 10.15 1.58
CA GLY A 338 13.44 10.62 1.59
C GLY A 338 13.83 11.34 2.91
N SER A 339 12.85 11.80 3.69
CA SER A 339 13.09 12.37 5.02
C SER A 339 12.93 11.36 6.16
N ALA A 340 12.56 10.11 5.86
CA ALA A 340 12.39 9.06 6.85
C ALA A 340 13.76 8.47 7.29
N PRO A 341 13.78 7.76 8.44
CA PRO A 341 14.94 6.94 8.82
C PRO A 341 15.27 5.86 7.77
N THR A 342 16.46 5.29 7.88
CA THR A 342 16.92 4.24 6.95
C THR A 342 16.64 2.84 7.52
N PRO A 343 16.10 1.91 6.70
CA PRO A 343 15.95 0.52 7.11
C PRO A 343 17.27 -0.14 7.50
N THR A 344 17.25 -0.97 8.55
CA THR A 344 18.44 -1.76 8.97
C THR A 344 18.49 -3.17 8.37
N VAL A 345 17.40 -3.60 7.75
CA VAL A 345 17.23 -4.92 7.12
C VAL A 345 17.47 -4.81 5.60
N PRO A 346 17.86 -5.90 4.92
CA PRO A 346 18.09 -5.85 3.48
C PRO A 346 16.80 -5.57 2.70
N GLY A 347 16.93 -4.99 1.50
CA GLY A 347 15.79 -4.64 0.65
C GLY A 347 15.94 -5.09 -0.81
N TYR A 348 14.82 -5.30 -1.48
CA TYR A 348 14.72 -5.45 -2.93
C TYR A 348 13.68 -4.50 -3.50
N LEU A 349 14.14 -3.51 -4.29
CA LEU A 349 13.32 -2.47 -4.89
C LEU A 349 13.22 -2.70 -6.40
N ALA A 350 12.00 -2.75 -6.92
CA ALA A 350 11.74 -2.77 -8.36
C ALA A 350 10.99 -1.52 -8.84
N GLN A 351 11.34 -1.03 -10.02
CA GLN A 351 10.72 0.19 -10.56
C GLN A 351 10.54 0.13 -12.07
N GLY A 352 9.38 0.55 -12.58
CA GLY A 352 9.16 0.74 -14.02
C GLY A 352 9.56 2.14 -14.47
N ASN A 353 9.64 2.35 -15.78
CA ASN A 353 9.90 3.68 -16.35
C ASN A 353 9.14 3.94 -17.67
N ALA A 354 8.15 3.11 -18.02
CA ALA A 354 7.38 3.23 -19.26
C ALA A 354 5.97 3.83 -19.03
N GLY A 355 5.86 4.88 -18.20
CA GLY A 355 4.57 5.50 -17.85
C GLY A 355 3.74 6.07 -19.01
N VAL A 356 4.37 6.29 -20.17
CA VAL A 356 3.68 6.65 -21.41
C VAL A 356 2.65 5.61 -21.85
N LEU A 357 2.85 4.33 -21.50
CA LEU A 357 1.91 3.24 -21.80
C LEU A 357 0.60 3.36 -21.00
N GLU A 358 0.62 4.15 -19.92
CA GLU A 358 -0.53 4.41 -19.03
C GLU A 358 -1.01 5.87 -19.12
N GLY A 359 -0.63 6.56 -20.19
CA GLY A 359 -1.12 7.91 -20.46
C GLY A 359 -0.49 9.00 -19.58
N THR A 360 0.65 8.73 -18.93
CA THR A 360 1.48 9.74 -18.26
C THR A 360 2.63 10.14 -19.17
N PHE A 361 2.44 11.25 -19.90
CA PHE A 361 3.39 11.76 -20.89
C PHE A 361 4.36 12.81 -20.32
N ALA A 362 4.17 13.21 -19.07
CA ALA A 362 4.97 14.24 -18.44
C ALA A 362 6.43 13.80 -18.24
N ASN A 363 7.33 14.77 -18.38
CA ASN A 363 8.74 14.64 -18.05
C ASN A 363 9.22 15.95 -17.38
N PRO A 364 8.73 16.26 -16.16
CA PRO A 364 8.98 17.57 -15.56
C PRO A 364 10.47 17.77 -15.26
N PRO A 365 11.06 18.95 -15.53
CA PRO A 365 12.44 19.23 -15.19
C PRO A 365 12.74 18.97 -13.71
N GLY A 366 13.82 18.23 -13.43
CA GLY A 366 14.22 17.87 -12.05
C GLY A 366 13.48 16.68 -11.44
N ILE A 367 12.43 16.15 -12.10
CA ILE A 367 11.66 14.98 -11.65
C ILE A 367 11.86 13.81 -12.64
N GLY A 368 11.75 14.09 -13.94
CA GLY A 368 11.93 13.06 -14.96
C GLY A 368 10.67 12.24 -15.23
N THR A 369 10.89 11.00 -15.68
CA THR A 369 9.84 10.02 -15.98
C THR A 369 9.67 8.98 -14.87
N GLY A 370 8.69 8.09 -15.05
CA GLY A 370 8.30 7.08 -14.10
C GLY A 370 7.54 5.94 -14.76
N ASP A 371 6.96 5.07 -13.94
CA ASP A 371 6.22 3.90 -14.43
C ASP A 371 4.78 4.20 -14.86
N GLY A 372 4.30 5.43 -14.67
CA GLY A 372 2.92 5.84 -14.90
C GLY A 372 2.40 6.65 -13.72
N VAL A 373 2.80 6.26 -12.51
CA VAL A 373 2.41 6.92 -11.25
C VAL A 373 3.62 7.18 -10.35
N ALA A 374 4.55 6.24 -10.21
CA ALA A 374 5.75 6.39 -9.39
C ALA A 374 6.94 6.91 -10.22
N VAL A 375 7.71 7.83 -9.64
CA VAL A 375 8.84 8.50 -10.31
C VAL A 375 10.12 7.67 -10.17
N ALA A 376 10.70 7.23 -11.30
CA ALA A 376 11.83 6.31 -11.28
C ALA A 376 13.09 6.95 -10.67
N GLY A 377 13.30 8.25 -10.90
CA GLY A 377 14.41 9.00 -10.31
C GLY A 377 14.36 9.11 -8.79
N ASP A 378 13.17 9.15 -8.20
CA ASP A 378 13.02 9.24 -6.75
C ASP A 378 13.38 7.91 -6.07
N VAL A 379 12.96 6.79 -6.65
CA VAL A 379 13.31 5.45 -6.16
C VAL A 379 14.83 5.21 -6.21
N ARG A 380 15.50 5.63 -7.30
CA ARG A 380 16.97 5.58 -7.38
C ARG A 380 17.64 6.42 -6.30
N ALA A 381 17.11 7.62 -6.04
CA ALA A 381 17.65 8.51 -5.02
C ALA A 381 17.52 7.90 -3.62
N LEU A 382 16.35 7.36 -3.30
CA LEU A 382 16.09 6.71 -2.01
C LEU A 382 16.99 5.49 -1.82
N ALA A 383 17.11 4.65 -2.85
CA ALA A 383 17.95 3.47 -2.80
C ALA A 383 19.43 3.82 -2.55
N ARG A 384 19.93 4.87 -3.21
CA ARG A 384 21.28 5.42 -2.98
C ARG A 384 21.43 6.01 -1.58
N GLN A 385 20.42 6.70 -1.07
CA GLN A 385 20.39 7.22 0.29
C GLN A 385 20.54 6.08 1.29
N TYR A 386 19.73 5.02 1.19
CA TYR A 386 19.81 3.85 2.07
C TYR A 386 21.17 3.15 2.02
N CYS A 387 21.75 2.99 0.83
CA CYS A 387 23.11 2.47 0.68
C CYS A 387 24.17 3.34 1.40
N ALA A 388 23.99 4.65 1.43
CA ALA A 388 24.94 5.58 2.06
C ALA A 388 24.77 5.68 3.59
N SER A 389 23.55 5.48 4.10
CA SER A 389 23.21 5.73 5.51
C SER A 389 23.11 4.48 6.38
N GLY A 390 23.25 3.26 5.83
CA GLY A 390 23.46 2.07 6.66
C GLY A 390 22.82 0.76 6.19
N THR A 391 22.02 0.75 5.12
CA THR A 391 21.52 -0.50 4.54
C THR A 391 22.61 -1.15 3.70
N ALA A 392 23.32 -2.13 4.27
CA ALA A 392 24.48 -2.76 3.60
C ALA A 392 24.12 -3.59 2.35
N ALA A 393 22.89 -4.07 2.26
CA ALA A 393 22.45 -4.93 1.16
C ALA A 393 21.10 -4.49 0.60
N LEU A 394 21.15 -3.82 -0.55
CA LEU A 394 19.99 -3.32 -1.27
C LEU A 394 20.09 -3.75 -2.73
N ALA A 395 19.16 -4.59 -3.17
CA ALA A 395 19.00 -4.92 -4.57
C ALA A 395 18.04 -3.93 -5.24
N TYR A 396 18.39 -3.47 -6.44
CA TYR A 396 17.61 -2.51 -7.20
C TYR A 396 17.47 -2.96 -8.66
N GLN A 397 16.23 -3.06 -9.14
CA GLN A 397 15.93 -3.44 -10.51
C GLN A 397 14.99 -2.43 -11.16
N GLN A 398 15.47 -1.76 -12.22
CA GLN A 398 14.64 -0.92 -13.07
C GLN A 398 14.21 -1.69 -14.34
N TYR A 399 12.97 -1.47 -14.78
CA TYR A 399 12.41 -2.03 -16.00
C TYR A 399 11.99 -0.89 -16.94
N ASP A 400 12.89 -0.50 -17.85
CA ASP A 400 12.66 0.66 -18.72
C ASP A 400 11.51 0.49 -19.72
N ALA A 401 11.18 -0.74 -20.08
CA ALA A 401 10.12 -1.07 -21.03
C ALA A 401 8.78 -1.41 -20.37
N LEU A 402 8.70 -1.42 -19.03
CA LEU A 402 7.49 -1.78 -18.30
C LEU A 402 6.91 -0.57 -17.59
N SER A 403 5.58 -0.48 -17.65
CA SER A 403 4.78 0.49 -16.89
C SER A 403 4.40 -0.08 -15.54
N HIS A 404 3.67 0.70 -14.74
CA HIS A 404 3.24 0.36 -13.40
C HIS A 404 2.41 -0.95 -13.35
N PHE A 405 1.56 -1.21 -14.35
CA PHE A 405 0.82 -2.47 -14.46
C PHE A 405 1.65 -3.62 -15.06
N GLY A 406 2.74 -3.32 -15.77
CA GLY A 406 3.60 -4.33 -16.39
C GLY A 406 4.64 -4.93 -15.44
N VAL A 407 5.20 -4.12 -14.55
CA VAL A 407 6.26 -4.54 -13.61
C VAL A 407 5.85 -5.70 -12.68
N PRO A 408 4.62 -5.78 -12.11
CA PRO A 408 4.24 -6.85 -11.20
C PRO A 408 4.48 -8.26 -11.74
N ALA A 409 4.25 -8.47 -13.05
CA ALA A 409 4.45 -9.77 -13.69
C ALA A 409 5.93 -10.22 -13.65
N ALA A 410 6.87 -9.28 -13.75
CA ALA A 410 8.30 -9.56 -13.63
C ALA A 410 8.77 -9.59 -12.17
N TRP A 411 8.27 -8.67 -11.35
CA TRP A 411 8.70 -8.47 -9.98
C TRP A 411 8.22 -9.57 -9.02
N ALA A 412 6.94 -9.95 -9.06
CA ALA A 412 6.34 -10.88 -8.09
C ALA A 412 7.12 -12.21 -7.93
N PRO A 413 7.48 -12.95 -9.00
CA PRO A 413 8.25 -14.19 -8.85
C PRO A 413 9.65 -13.93 -8.28
N GLN A 414 10.28 -12.79 -8.62
CA GLN A 414 11.60 -12.43 -8.13
C GLN A 414 11.57 -11.99 -6.66
N ALA A 415 10.55 -11.23 -6.24
CA ALA A 415 10.33 -10.83 -4.86
C ALA A 415 10.14 -12.06 -3.96
N LEU A 416 9.33 -13.03 -4.40
CA LEU A 416 9.15 -14.29 -3.70
C LEU A 416 10.46 -15.09 -3.60
N ALA A 417 11.20 -15.22 -4.71
CA ALA A 417 12.50 -15.90 -4.71
C ALA A 417 13.52 -15.20 -3.79
N TRP A 418 13.56 -13.87 -3.82
CA TRP A 418 14.43 -13.07 -2.97
C TRP A 418 14.09 -13.25 -1.48
N LEU A 419 12.80 -13.24 -1.11
CA LEU A 419 12.35 -13.51 0.26
C LEU A 419 12.69 -14.94 0.68
N ASN A 420 12.51 -15.93 -0.20
CA ASN A 420 12.90 -17.32 0.07
C ASN A 420 14.37 -17.44 0.47
N ASP A 421 15.26 -16.75 -0.26
CA ASP A 421 16.68 -16.74 0.04
C ASP A 421 16.98 -16.09 1.40
N ARG A 422 16.27 -15.01 1.77
CA ARG A 422 16.38 -14.37 3.08
C ARG A 422 15.91 -15.28 4.21
N PHE A 423 14.78 -15.94 4.06
CA PHE A 423 14.30 -16.93 5.04
C PHE A 423 15.25 -18.12 5.17
N ALA A 424 15.92 -18.52 4.09
CA ALA A 424 16.94 -19.56 4.08
C ALA A 424 18.30 -19.10 4.65
N GLY A 425 18.44 -17.84 5.08
CA GLY A 425 19.67 -17.29 5.65
C GLY A 425 20.77 -17.03 4.61
N ARG A 426 20.42 -16.95 3.32
CA ARG A 426 21.40 -16.65 2.26
C ARG A 426 21.71 -15.15 2.26
N PRO A 427 22.98 -14.76 2.09
CA PRO A 427 23.40 -13.36 2.02
C PRO A 427 22.59 -12.57 0.98
N ALA A 428 22.21 -11.34 1.33
CA ALA A 428 21.48 -10.47 0.42
C ALA A 428 22.39 -9.88 -0.67
N PRO A 429 21.95 -9.88 -1.94
CA PRO A 429 22.66 -9.16 -3.00
C PRO A 429 22.61 -7.66 -2.73
N SER A 430 23.55 -6.92 -3.32
CA SER A 430 23.64 -5.47 -3.17
C SER A 430 24.07 -4.84 -4.50
N ASP A 431 23.28 -3.88 -4.95
CA ASP A 431 23.57 -3.00 -6.09
C ASP A 431 24.11 -1.65 -5.63
N CYS A 432 24.36 -1.47 -4.33
CA CYS A 432 24.96 -0.26 -3.78
C CYS A 432 26.27 0.09 -4.53
N GLY A 433 26.40 1.35 -4.93
CA GLY A 433 27.50 1.83 -5.78
C GLY A 433 27.26 1.72 -7.29
N HIS A 434 26.30 0.91 -7.72
CA HIS A 434 25.95 0.70 -9.14
C HIS A 434 24.57 1.29 -9.52
N ILE A 435 23.76 1.70 -8.53
CA ILE A 435 22.47 2.36 -8.76
C ILE A 435 22.69 3.73 -9.45
N PRO A 436 22.08 3.99 -10.63
CA PRO A 436 22.21 5.27 -11.33
C PRO A 436 21.73 6.45 -10.48
N ALA A 437 22.16 7.66 -10.82
CA ALA A 437 21.72 8.87 -10.11
C ALA A 437 20.19 9.03 -10.16
N GLY A 438 19.64 9.56 -9.07
CA GLY A 438 18.23 9.88 -8.92
C GLY A 438 17.97 11.38 -8.80
N ASN A 439 16.78 11.74 -8.36
CA ASN A 439 16.36 13.11 -8.13
C ASN A 439 16.80 13.62 -6.74
N SER A 440 16.60 14.92 -6.48
CA SER A 440 16.70 15.46 -5.12
C SER A 440 15.46 15.09 -4.33
N LEU A 441 15.63 14.48 -3.15
CA LEU A 441 14.52 14.19 -2.22
C LEU A 441 14.38 15.24 -1.10
N ALA A 442 14.98 16.42 -1.29
CA ALA A 442 14.94 17.49 -0.29
C ALA A 442 13.50 17.97 -0.03
N PRO A 443 13.14 18.29 1.22
CA PRO A 443 11.82 18.83 1.55
C PRO A 443 11.46 20.08 0.72
N GLN A 444 10.21 20.13 0.29
CA GLN A 444 9.61 21.24 -0.42
C GLN A 444 9.64 22.51 0.43
N GLN A 445 9.86 23.66 -0.21
CA GLN A 445 9.82 24.98 0.43
C GLN A 445 8.55 25.73 0.00
N PRO A 446 7.88 26.46 0.92
CA PRO A 446 6.78 27.33 0.56
C PRO A 446 7.21 28.44 -0.39
N VAL A 447 6.31 28.84 -1.28
CA VAL A 447 6.50 30.01 -2.16
C VAL A 447 5.36 31.01 -1.95
N PRO A 448 5.54 32.32 -2.25
CA PRO A 448 4.45 33.28 -2.15
C PRO A 448 3.27 32.93 -3.06
N ALA A 449 2.05 33.17 -2.59
CA ALA A 449 0.87 33.15 -3.44
C ALA A 449 0.96 34.26 -4.51
N SER A 450 0.46 33.97 -5.72
CA SER A 450 0.54 34.86 -6.88
C SER A 450 -0.52 35.95 -6.90
#